data_AF-A0A2E1VV28-F1
#
_entry.id   AF-A0A2E1VV28-F1
#
_cell.length_a   1.000
_cell.length_b   1.000
_cell.length_c   1.000
_cell.angle_alpha   90.00
_cell.angle_beta   90.00
_cell.angle_gamma   90.00
#
_symmetry.space_group_name_H-M   'P 1'
#
loop_
_entity.id
_entity.type
_entity.pdbx_description
1 polymer ?
#
loop_
_entity_poly.entity_id
_entity_poly.type
_entity_poly.pdbx_seq_one_letter_code
_entity_poly.pdbx_strand_id
1 'polypeptide(L)'
;MAKAPEPPERALDSALLLLSREPKQLAALFEALLPREQIQAWAQASGKRRAGRPQPALQLAEVIAVHHKLRAQVAAGVQKALPEADDSDSPWAELARELRGPELSDWEAALARMEDPEWCWPAAPKPARATQKAQQSGAAALQQAAEADAPAAPAPTGRQARIQSLQEQLKAARQEAAALQEELGQERRKRQAEDQERSAARAAAEAERQRATELKQQLAASNSASDRENALEAEMRELRQQVHILGQKVQWLEEERDDLRGVLADHDRFDELPDEEIPSFRDRPLTQLETELAAALEERKAAGGPAFRVLVVGGGQPQHRHQDKLVEYAEVMGFQAHWRMAEYQAWHRALDGLRRDMQDRFDALIILHWNRTTFTRKAREICDSGGAKPCLTCHYEGFTNLRESLQECLRELLAGAERGEQS
;
A
#
# COMPACT_ATOMS: atom_id res chain seq x y z
N MET A 1 22.30 30.51 -6.38
CA MET A 1 22.53 30.58 -7.83
C MET A 1 21.27 30.10 -8.52
N ALA A 2 20.52 30.99 -9.17
CA ALA A 2 19.28 30.63 -9.86
C ALA A 2 19.63 29.73 -11.06
N LYS A 3 19.11 28.50 -11.05
CA LYS A 3 19.26 27.52 -12.13
C LYS A 3 18.52 28.05 -13.35
N ALA A 4 19.16 28.05 -14.53
CA ALA A 4 18.52 28.48 -15.77
C ALA A 4 17.20 27.69 -15.97
N PRO A 5 16.10 28.33 -16.41
CA PRO A 5 14.82 27.65 -16.55
C PRO A 5 14.96 26.50 -17.55
N GLU A 6 14.58 25.30 -17.11
CA GLU A 6 14.58 24.12 -17.98
C GLU A 6 13.65 24.36 -19.17
N PRO A 7 13.99 23.86 -20.37
CA PRO A 7 13.09 23.99 -21.52
C PRO A 7 11.72 23.39 -21.17
N PRO A 8 10.61 24.00 -21.61
CA PRO A 8 9.24 23.67 -21.15
C PRO A 8 8.88 22.19 -21.38
N GLU A 9 9.51 21.55 -22.36
CA GLU A 9 9.36 20.12 -22.65
C GLU A 9 9.95 19.20 -21.56
N ARG A 10 11.01 19.63 -20.86
CA ARG A 10 11.63 18.87 -19.74
C ARG A 10 10.90 19.10 -18.41
N ALA A 11 10.36 20.30 -18.21
CA ALA A 11 9.51 20.61 -17.07
C ALA A 11 8.26 19.71 -17.07
N LEU A 12 7.61 19.56 -18.24
CA LEU A 12 6.42 18.73 -18.38
C LEU A 12 6.70 17.22 -18.24
N ASP A 13 7.83 16.71 -18.73
CA ASP A 13 8.23 15.31 -18.49
C ASP A 13 8.39 15.01 -16.99
N SER A 14 8.95 15.97 -16.24
CA SER A 14 9.14 15.88 -14.79
C SER A 14 7.82 16.02 -14.03
N ALA A 15 6.94 16.93 -14.44
CA ALA A 15 5.60 17.09 -13.89
C ALA A 15 4.76 15.81 -14.07
N LEU A 16 4.77 15.21 -15.27
CA LEU A 16 4.06 13.94 -15.52
C LEU A 16 4.61 12.77 -14.70
N LEU A 17 5.91 12.78 -14.38
CA LEU A 17 6.50 11.79 -13.48
C LEU A 17 5.98 11.96 -12.05
N LEU A 18 5.86 13.19 -11.54
CA LEU A 18 5.29 13.45 -10.22
C LEU A 18 3.82 13.06 -10.15
N LEU A 19 3.03 13.47 -11.15
CA LEU A 19 1.61 13.16 -11.25
C LEU A 19 1.31 11.67 -11.42
N SER A 20 2.28 10.86 -11.87
CA SER A 20 2.12 9.40 -11.96
C SER A 20 1.98 8.70 -10.61
N ARG A 21 2.22 9.40 -9.49
CA ARG A 21 1.91 8.92 -8.13
C ARG A 21 0.40 8.80 -7.88
N GLU A 22 -0.39 9.60 -8.59
CA GLU A 22 -1.85 9.68 -8.49
C GLU A 22 -2.50 9.35 -9.85
N PRO A 23 -2.56 8.05 -10.20
CA PRO A 23 -2.86 7.62 -11.57
C PRO A 23 -4.28 7.95 -12.04
N LYS A 24 -5.24 8.16 -11.13
CA LYS A 24 -6.64 8.50 -11.48
C LYS A 24 -6.74 9.94 -11.98
N GLN A 25 -6.07 10.86 -11.32
CA GLN A 25 -6.02 12.29 -11.60
C GLN A 25 -5.26 12.52 -12.91
N LEU A 26 -4.15 11.82 -13.08
CA LEU A 26 -3.38 11.83 -14.32
C LEU A 26 -4.16 11.21 -15.51
N ALA A 27 -4.95 10.16 -15.28
CA ALA A 27 -5.84 9.61 -16.30
C ALA A 27 -6.91 10.62 -16.73
N ALA A 28 -7.53 11.32 -15.77
CA ALA A 28 -8.50 12.38 -16.06
C ALA A 28 -7.88 13.54 -16.85
N LEU A 29 -6.65 13.95 -16.52
CA LEU A 29 -5.89 14.94 -17.29
C LEU A 29 -5.69 14.50 -18.75
N PHE A 30 -5.36 13.23 -18.98
CA PHE A 30 -5.21 12.70 -20.33
C PHE A 30 -6.52 12.68 -21.10
N GLU A 31 -7.62 12.25 -20.48
CA GLU A 31 -8.93 12.25 -21.12
C GLU A 31 -9.43 13.66 -21.45
N ALA A 32 -9.03 14.65 -20.68
CA ALA A 32 -9.41 16.05 -20.87
C ALA A 32 -8.58 16.76 -21.96
N LEU A 33 -7.30 16.39 -22.14
CA LEU A 33 -6.39 17.06 -23.07
C LEU A 33 -6.16 16.33 -24.39
N LEU A 34 -6.18 14.99 -24.38
CA LEU A 34 -5.71 14.19 -25.50
C LEU A 34 -6.86 13.50 -26.23
N PRO A 35 -6.81 13.41 -27.58
CA PRO A 35 -7.75 12.60 -28.33
C PRO A 35 -7.74 11.13 -27.87
N ARG A 36 -8.93 10.52 -27.72
CA ARG A 36 -9.08 9.12 -27.29
C ARG A 36 -8.27 8.14 -28.15
N GLU A 37 -8.16 8.39 -29.44
CA GLU A 37 -7.38 7.57 -30.38
C GLU A 37 -5.88 7.58 -30.04
N GLN A 38 -5.36 8.74 -29.62
CA GLN A 38 -3.96 8.91 -29.25
C GLN A 38 -3.64 8.22 -27.92
N ILE A 39 -4.55 8.34 -26.94
CA ILE A 39 -4.45 7.62 -25.66
C ILE A 39 -4.45 6.11 -25.90
N GLN A 40 -5.33 5.60 -26.76
CA GLN A 40 -5.38 4.17 -27.10
C GLN A 40 -4.11 3.70 -27.81
N ALA A 41 -3.59 4.47 -28.76
CA ALA A 41 -2.35 4.12 -29.47
C ALA A 41 -1.16 4.02 -28.51
N TRP A 42 -1.01 4.97 -27.59
CA TRP A 42 0.06 4.97 -26.60
C TRP A 42 -0.11 3.89 -25.53
N ALA A 43 -1.34 3.64 -25.08
CA ALA A 43 -1.63 2.52 -24.18
C ALA A 43 -1.33 1.16 -24.85
N GLN A 44 -1.61 0.99 -26.14
CA GLN A 44 -1.28 -0.23 -26.87
C GLN A 44 0.23 -0.40 -27.09
N ALA A 45 0.95 0.69 -27.37
CA ALA A 45 2.41 0.69 -27.51
C ALA A 45 3.15 0.30 -26.22
N SER A 46 2.49 0.34 -25.07
CA SER A 46 3.06 -0.04 -23.77
C SER A 46 3.25 -1.54 -23.54
N GLY A 47 2.70 -2.41 -24.39
CA GLY A 47 2.91 -3.87 -24.35
C GLY A 47 2.25 -4.64 -23.18
N LYS A 48 1.73 -3.96 -22.16
CA LYS A 48 1.06 -4.61 -21.02
C LYS A 48 -0.42 -4.87 -21.29
N ARG A 49 -0.77 -6.03 -21.88
CA ARG A 49 -2.16 -6.51 -21.85
C ARG A 49 -2.39 -7.34 -20.59
N ARG A 50 -2.90 -6.73 -19.51
CA ARG A 50 -3.49 -7.48 -18.39
C ARG A 50 -4.95 -7.80 -18.71
N ALA A 51 -5.38 -9.04 -18.42
CA ALA A 51 -6.78 -9.43 -18.51
C ALA A 51 -7.58 -8.76 -17.37
N GLY A 52 -8.72 -8.13 -17.72
CA GLY A 52 -9.44 -7.18 -16.86
C GLY A 52 -9.01 -5.75 -17.20
N ARG A 53 -9.78 -5.07 -18.06
CA ARG A 53 -9.37 -3.79 -18.69
C ARG A 53 -9.43 -2.62 -17.70
N PRO A 54 -8.32 -2.02 -17.25
CA PRO A 54 -8.34 -0.61 -16.87
C PRO A 54 -8.64 0.25 -18.10
N GLN A 55 -9.28 1.41 -17.91
CA GLN A 55 -9.49 2.39 -18.99
C GLN A 55 -8.14 2.74 -19.65
N PRO A 56 -8.07 2.97 -20.97
CA PRO A 56 -6.81 3.25 -21.68
C PRO A 56 -5.99 4.41 -21.07
N ALA A 57 -6.65 5.42 -20.52
CA ALA A 57 -6.01 6.55 -19.85
C ALA A 57 -5.33 6.13 -18.53
N LEU A 58 -5.98 5.29 -17.73
CA LEU A 58 -5.42 4.77 -16.49
C LEU A 58 -4.22 3.85 -16.76
N GLN A 59 -4.32 3.01 -17.79
CA GLN A 59 -3.19 2.18 -18.24
C GLN A 59 -2.00 3.05 -18.66
N LEU A 60 -2.25 4.15 -19.38
CA LEU A 60 -1.21 5.08 -19.79
C LEU A 60 -0.56 5.75 -18.57
N ALA A 61 -1.38 6.23 -17.62
CA ALA A 61 -0.92 6.87 -16.38
C ALA A 61 0.01 5.97 -15.54
N GLU A 62 -0.30 4.68 -15.42
CA GLU A 62 0.54 3.72 -14.69
C GLU A 62 1.88 3.42 -15.39
N VAL A 63 1.91 3.46 -16.73
CA VAL A 63 3.11 3.04 -17.48
C VAL A 63 4.13 4.16 -17.64
N ILE A 64 3.71 5.41 -17.76
CA ILE A 64 4.65 6.51 -18.02
C ILE A 64 5.66 6.75 -16.88
N ALA A 65 5.35 6.29 -15.66
CA ALA A 65 6.31 6.31 -14.54
C ALA A 65 7.58 5.51 -14.88
N VAL A 66 7.42 4.37 -15.55
CA VAL A 66 8.50 3.41 -15.83
C VAL A 66 9.09 3.62 -17.23
N HIS A 67 8.28 4.05 -18.21
CA HIS A 67 8.65 4.04 -19.62
C HIS A 67 9.04 5.44 -20.15
N HIS A 68 10.29 5.88 -19.90
CA HIS A 68 10.77 7.23 -20.22
C HIS A 68 10.52 7.68 -21.68
N LYS A 69 10.68 6.80 -22.67
CA LYS A 69 10.42 7.14 -24.08
C LYS A 69 8.94 7.43 -24.34
N LEU A 70 8.06 6.70 -23.66
CA LEU A 70 6.62 6.88 -23.79
C LEU A 70 6.21 8.16 -23.05
N ARG A 71 6.77 8.41 -21.87
CA ARG A 71 6.54 9.64 -21.11
C ARG A 71 6.95 10.89 -21.89
N ALA A 72 8.11 10.88 -22.55
CA ALA A 72 8.54 11.98 -23.41
C ALA A 72 7.60 12.22 -24.61
N GLN A 73 7.04 11.16 -25.21
CA GLN A 73 6.05 11.27 -26.28
C GLN A 73 4.71 11.83 -25.78
N VAL A 74 4.26 11.38 -24.60
CA VAL A 74 3.06 11.88 -23.94
C VAL A 74 3.24 13.34 -23.53
N ALA A 75 4.39 13.71 -22.96
CA ALA A 75 4.75 15.09 -22.63
C ALA A 75 4.68 15.98 -23.88
N ALA A 76 5.28 15.57 -24.99
CA ALA A 76 5.20 16.33 -26.23
C ALA A 76 3.76 16.49 -26.76
N GLY A 77 2.89 15.50 -26.53
CA GLY A 77 1.47 15.58 -26.87
C GLY A 77 0.68 16.52 -25.96
N VAL A 78 0.88 16.40 -24.65
CA VAL A 78 0.27 17.25 -23.63
C VAL A 78 0.71 18.71 -23.83
N GLN A 79 1.99 18.96 -24.14
CA GLN A 79 2.50 20.30 -24.43
C GLN A 79 1.80 20.95 -25.63
N LYS A 80 1.46 20.17 -26.67
CA LYS A 80 0.73 20.64 -27.85
C LYS A 80 -0.76 20.88 -27.58
N ALA A 81 -1.34 20.17 -26.61
CA ALA A 81 -2.74 20.26 -26.26
C ALA A 81 -3.02 21.33 -25.18
N LEU A 82 -2.04 21.64 -24.34
CA LEU A 82 -2.14 22.68 -23.31
C LEU A 82 -2.25 24.07 -23.96
N PRO A 83 -3.25 24.89 -23.57
CA PRO A 83 -3.37 26.25 -24.08
C PRO A 83 -2.15 27.12 -23.74
N GLU A 84 -1.94 28.18 -24.52
CA GLU A 84 -0.92 29.18 -24.21
C GLU A 84 -1.32 29.95 -22.93
N ALA A 85 -0.33 30.33 -22.12
CA ALA A 85 -0.56 30.84 -20.76
C ALA A 85 -1.13 32.27 -20.69
N ASP A 86 -1.45 32.87 -21.84
CA ASP A 86 -1.86 34.27 -21.97
C ASP A 86 -3.37 34.51 -21.79
N ASP A 87 -4.19 33.45 -21.68
CA ASP A 87 -5.63 33.56 -21.35
C ASP A 87 -5.82 33.51 -19.82
N SER A 88 -5.82 34.67 -19.15
CA SER A 88 -5.79 34.76 -17.67
C SER A 88 -6.98 34.17 -16.92
N ASP A 89 -8.10 33.93 -17.60
CA ASP A 89 -9.39 33.62 -16.94
C ASP A 89 -9.83 32.16 -17.13
N SER A 90 -9.00 31.32 -17.75
CA SER A 90 -9.31 29.89 -17.96
C SER A 90 -8.67 29.02 -16.86
N PRO A 91 -9.42 28.09 -16.23
CA PRO A 91 -8.82 27.11 -15.32
C PRO A 91 -7.76 26.24 -16.02
N TRP A 92 -7.81 26.11 -17.35
CA TRP A 92 -6.75 25.47 -18.13
C TRP A 92 -5.45 26.28 -18.18
N ALA A 93 -5.51 27.60 -18.16
CA ALA A 93 -4.32 28.44 -18.25
C ALA A 93 -3.53 28.44 -16.94
N GLU A 94 -4.23 28.39 -15.79
CA GLU A 94 -3.60 28.21 -14.49
C GLU A 94 -2.94 26.83 -14.38
N LEU A 95 -3.66 25.76 -14.73
CA LEU A 95 -3.11 24.41 -14.75
C LEU A 95 -1.95 24.28 -15.75
N ALA A 96 -2.02 24.92 -16.91
CA ALA A 96 -0.93 24.93 -17.89
C ALA A 96 0.32 25.67 -17.38
N ARG A 97 0.14 26.73 -16.57
CA ARG A 97 1.23 27.46 -15.93
C ARG A 97 1.91 26.61 -14.88
N GLU A 98 1.12 25.94 -14.04
CA GLU A 98 1.59 25.05 -12.98
C GLU A 98 2.33 23.82 -13.58
N LEU A 99 1.79 23.20 -14.63
CA LEU A 99 2.43 22.05 -15.31
C LEU A 99 3.70 22.42 -16.09
N ARG A 100 3.84 23.67 -16.54
CA ARG A 100 5.05 24.19 -17.21
C ARG A 100 6.01 24.87 -16.23
N GLY A 101 5.64 24.94 -14.95
CA GLY A 101 6.45 25.52 -13.89
C GLY A 101 7.80 24.82 -13.75
N PRO A 102 8.88 25.56 -13.47
CA PRO A 102 10.20 24.97 -13.28
C PRO A 102 10.38 24.39 -11.85
N GLU A 103 9.46 24.66 -10.92
CA GLU A 103 9.60 24.30 -9.51
C GLU A 103 8.67 23.14 -9.11
N LEU A 104 9.10 22.38 -8.11
CA LEU A 104 8.32 21.26 -7.56
C LEU A 104 6.97 21.71 -6.98
N SER A 105 6.95 22.90 -6.36
CA SER A 105 5.76 23.52 -5.78
C SER A 105 4.69 23.81 -6.82
N ASP A 106 5.08 24.10 -8.07
CA ASP A 106 4.13 24.33 -9.16
C ASP A 106 3.40 23.03 -9.51
N TRP A 107 4.11 21.90 -9.52
CA TRP A 107 3.54 20.60 -9.86
C TRP A 107 2.69 20.04 -8.72
N GLU A 108 3.07 20.30 -7.46
CA GLU A 108 2.27 19.96 -6.28
C GLU A 108 0.99 20.80 -6.23
N ALA A 109 1.03 22.08 -6.62
CA ALA A 109 -0.15 22.92 -6.77
C ALA A 109 -1.10 22.39 -7.86
N ALA A 110 -0.57 21.96 -9.01
CA ALA A 110 -1.37 21.30 -10.05
C ALA A 110 -2.07 20.04 -9.52
N LEU A 111 -1.36 19.20 -8.75
CA LEU A 111 -1.94 17.99 -8.19
C LEU A 111 -3.03 18.31 -7.16
N ALA A 112 -2.75 19.20 -6.21
CA ALA A 112 -3.72 19.61 -5.18
C ALA A 112 -5.01 20.19 -5.80
N ARG A 113 -4.86 20.96 -6.89
CA ARG A 113 -5.98 21.50 -7.65
C ARG A 113 -6.81 20.40 -8.33
N MET A 114 -6.18 19.37 -8.88
CA MET A 114 -6.89 18.23 -9.49
C MET A 114 -7.56 17.32 -8.45
N GLU A 115 -7.12 17.37 -7.19
CA GLU A 115 -7.70 16.63 -6.06
C GLU A 115 -8.84 17.36 -5.37
N ASP A 116 -8.99 18.67 -5.58
CA ASP A 116 -10.05 19.47 -5.01
C ASP A 116 -11.43 18.94 -5.45
N PRO A 117 -12.34 18.57 -4.52
CA PRO A 117 -13.69 18.13 -4.85
C PRO A 117 -14.50 19.15 -5.67
N GLU A 118 -14.15 20.43 -5.59
CA GLU A 118 -14.80 21.51 -6.36
C GLU A 118 -14.20 21.66 -7.77
N TRP A 119 -13.11 20.94 -8.08
CA TRP A 119 -12.48 20.98 -9.39
C TRP A 119 -13.35 20.31 -10.47
N CYS A 120 -13.78 21.13 -11.42
CA CYS A 120 -14.46 20.67 -12.62
C CYS A 120 -13.51 20.76 -13.82
N TRP A 121 -13.22 19.61 -14.45
CA TRP A 121 -12.42 19.56 -15.67
C TRP A 121 -13.04 20.46 -16.75
N PRO A 122 -12.34 21.49 -17.24
CA PRO A 122 -12.91 22.39 -18.23
C PRO A 122 -13.06 21.66 -19.57
N ALA A 123 -14.00 22.10 -20.41
CA ALA A 123 -14.20 21.53 -21.74
C ALA A 123 -12.88 21.52 -22.53
N ALA A 124 -12.65 20.45 -23.32
CA ALA A 124 -11.39 20.22 -24.02
C ALA A 124 -10.96 21.46 -24.84
N PRO A 125 -9.70 21.91 -24.72
CA PRO A 125 -9.21 23.06 -25.47
C PRO A 125 -9.31 22.80 -26.98
N LYS A 126 -9.84 23.78 -27.73
CA LYS A 126 -9.87 23.69 -29.20
C LYS A 126 -8.42 23.69 -29.71
N PRO A 127 -8.03 22.75 -30.59
CA PRO A 127 -6.64 22.67 -31.04
C PRO A 127 -6.23 23.98 -31.73
N ALA A 128 -5.16 24.60 -31.22
CA ALA A 128 -4.58 25.81 -31.78
C ALA A 128 -4.14 25.54 -33.23
N ARG A 129 -4.69 26.34 -34.15
CA ARG A 129 -4.44 26.25 -35.59
C ARG A 129 -2.99 26.69 -35.85
N ALA A 130 -2.12 25.74 -36.15
CA ALA A 130 -0.70 26.02 -36.44
C ALA A 130 -0.56 26.95 -37.64
N THR A 131 -0.20 28.21 -37.39
CA THR A 131 0.09 29.21 -38.43
C THR A 131 1.48 28.95 -38.99
N GLN A 132 1.56 28.25 -40.13
CA GLN A 132 2.77 28.20 -40.95
C GLN A 132 3.02 29.60 -41.56
N LYS A 133 4.04 30.31 -41.07
CA LYS A 133 4.67 31.41 -41.82
C LYS A 133 6.09 30.97 -42.19
N ALA A 134 6.19 30.35 -43.36
CA ALA A 134 7.42 30.24 -44.11
C ALA A 134 7.27 31.05 -45.39
N GLN A 135 8.29 31.86 -45.68
CA GLN A 135 8.71 32.27 -47.02
C GLN A 135 7.71 33.06 -47.87
N GLN A 136 7.90 34.37 -47.95
CA GLN A 136 7.86 35.16 -49.21
C GLN A 136 8.05 36.65 -48.90
N SER A 137 9.22 37.20 -49.25
CA SER A 137 9.36 38.53 -49.85
C SER A 137 10.84 38.81 -50.17
N GLY A 138 11.34 38.13 -51.19
CA GLY A 138 12.44 38.64 -52.01
C GLY A 138 11.84 39.06 -53.34
N ALA A 139 12.27 40.23 -53.83
CA ALA A 139 11.97 40.84 -55.13
C ALA A 139 10.58 41.49 -55.31
N ALA A 140 10.53 42.82 -55.21
CA ALA A 140 9.99 43.73 -56.23
C ALA A 140 9.86 45.17 -55.66
N ALA A 141 10.81 46.05 -55.98
CA ALA A 141 10.58 47.50 -56.00
C ALA A 141 11.66 48.15 -56.87
N LEU A 142 11.48 48.02 -58.19
CA LEU A 142 12.11 48.84 -59.20
C LEU A 142 11.04 49.86 -59.63
N GLN A 143 11.48 51.11 -59.86
CA GLN A 143 10.77 52.24 -60.47
C GLN A 143 10.04 53.20 -59.52
N GLN A 144 10.64 54.37 -59.30
CA GLN A 144 10.28 55.65 -59.93
C GLN A 144 11.37 56.66 -59.50
N ALA A 145 12.29 57.03 -60.40
CA ALA A 145 12.16 58.07 -61.41
C ALA A 145 12.30 59.49 -60.82
N ALA A 146 13.42 60.11 -61.23
CA ALA A 146 13.64 61.55 -61.40
C ALA A 146 13.78 62.36 -60.09
N GLU A 147 14.62 63.39 -59.99
CA GLU A 147 15.10 64.33 -61.00
C GLU A 147 16.16 65.24 -60.32
N ALA A 148 17.10 65.78 -61.11
CA ALA A 148 17.96 66.94 -60.83
C ALA A 148 18.89 66.84 -59.59
N ASP A 149 20.20 67.07 -59.67
CA ASP A 149 20.80 68.28 -60.21
C ASP A 149 22.29 67.98 -60.45
N ALA A 150 22.75 68.01 -61.70
CA ALA A 150 24.15 67.97 -62.04
C ALA A 150 24.44 69.20 -62.91
N PRO A 151 25.26 70.16 -62.45
CA PRO A 151 25.50 71.37 -63.22
C PRO A 151 26.29 71.05 -64.48
N ALA A 152 25.80 71.63 -65.58
CA ALA A 152 26.34 71.53 -66.92
C ALA A 152 27.81 71.96 -66.99
N ALA A 153 28.70 71.02 -67.29
CA ALA A 153 30.05 71.33 -67.75
C ALA A 153 30.00 71.68 -69.26
N PRO A 154 30.62 72.79 -69.69
CA PRO A 154 30.59 73.24 -71.08
C PRO A 154 31.32 72.25 -72.02
N ALA A 155 30.74 72.03 -73.20
CA ALA A 155 31.35 71.29 -74.31
C ALA A 155 32.47 72.12 -74.99
N PRO A 156 33.27 71.52 -75.89
CA PRO A 156 34.44 70.72 -75.57
C PRO A 156 35.71 71.38 -76.12
N THR A 157 36.63 71.76 -75.23
CA THR A 157 38.02 72.07 -75.61
C THR A 157 38.92 70.94 -75.14
N GLY A 158 39.19 70.00 -76.06
CA GLY A 158 40.18 68.93 -75.90
C GLY A 158 39.58 67.56 -75.54
N ARG A 159 39.34 66.70 -76.54
CA ARG A 159 39.12 65.24 -76.36
C ARG A 159 40.14 64.61 -75.38
N GLN A 160 41.35 65.16 -75.32
CA GLN A 160 42.42 64.75 -74.42
C GLN A 160 42.09 64.93 -72.93
N ALA A 161 41.46 66.04 -72.53
CA ALA A 161 41.12 66.28 -71.11
C ALA A 161 40.07 65.28 -70.59
N ARG A 162 39.11 64.87 -71.44
CA ARG A 162 38.10 63.87 -71.08
C ARG A 162 38.66 62.45 -71.07
N ILE A 163 39.61 62.13 -71.94
CA ILE A 163 40.34 60.86 -71.90
C ILE A 163 41.18 60.78 -70.61
N GLN A 164 41.84 61.88 -70.21
CA GLN A 164 42.60 61.93 -68.96
C GLN A 164 41.71 61.74 -67.73
N SER A 165 40.57 62.44 -67.66
CA SER A 165 39.59 62.27 -66.57
C SER A 165 39.05 60.83 -66.49
N LEU A 166 38.74 60.18 -67.62
CA LEU A 166 38.29 58.79 -67.64
C LEU A 166 39.41 57.80 -67.27
N GLN A 167 40.66 58.10 -67.64
CA GLN A 167 41.82 57.32 -67.23
C GLN A 167 42.08 57.43 -65.72
N GLU A 168 41.90 58.61 -65.14
CA GLU A 168 41.97 58.83 -63.69
C GLU A 168 40.86 58.09 -62.96
N GLN A 169 39.62 58.16 -63.46
CA GLN A 169 38.49 57.40 -62.90
C GLN A 169 38.69 55.89 -62.99
N LEU A 170 39.25 55.37 -64.10
CA LEU A 170 39.61 53.96 -64.22
C LEU A 170 40.72 53.55 -63.25
N LYS A 171 41.69 54.44 -62.98
CA LYS A 171 42.74 54.18 -61.97
C LYS A 171 42.15 54.16 -60.56
N ALA A 172 41.29 55.12 -60.22
CA ALA A 172 40.59 55.17 -58.94
C ALA A 172 39.70 53.93 -58.73
N ALA A 173 38.89 53.57 -59.73
CA ALA A 173 38.04 52.38 -59.67
C ALA A 173 38.84 51.07 -59.56
N ARG A 174 40.02 50.99 -60.19
CA ARG A 174 40.93 49.84 -60.02
C ARG A 174 41.54 49.78 -58.62
N GLN A 175 41.87 50.92 -58.03
CA GLN A 175 42.38 51.00 -56.66
C GLN A 175 41.29 50.62 -55.64
N GLU A 176 40.06 51.11 -55.82
CA GLU A 176 38.91 50.73 -55.00
C GLU A 176 38.55 49.26 -55.15
N ALA A 177 38.58 48.70 -56.37
CA ALA A 177 38.35 47.27 -56.58
C ALA A 177 39.41 46.41 -55.90
N ALA A 178 40.68 46.84 -55.91
CA ALA A 178 41.75 46.15 -55.19
C ALA A 178 41.55 46.22 -53.66
N ALA A 179 41.17 47.38 -53.12
CA ALA A 179 40.86 47.56 -51.70
C ALA A 179 39.69 46.66 -51.25
N LEU A 180 38.59 46.66 -52.01
CA LEU A 180 37.43 45.79 -51.73
C LEU A 180 37.79 44.30 -51.84
N GLN A 181 38.67 43.92 -52.76
CA GLN A 181 39.13 42.53 -52.88
C GLN A 181 39.99 42.10 -51.68
N GLU A 182 40.80 43.01 -51.13
CA GLU A 182 41.54 42.78 -49.89
C GLU A 182 40.61 42.67 -48.68
N GLU A 183 39.64 43.57 -48.52
CA GLU A 183 38.63 43.51 -47.46
C GLU A 183 37.82 42.22 -47.52
N LEU A 184 37.39 41.81 -48.71
CA LEU A 184 36.66 40.55 -48.91
C LEU A 184 37.56 39.34 -48.58
N GLY A 185 38.86 39.42 -48.87
CA GLY A 185 39.85 38.43 -48.45
C GLY A 185 39.99 38.34 -46.92
N GLN A 186 40.01 39.48 -46.22
CA GLN A 186 40.06 39.54 -44.76
C GLN A 186 38.78 38.98 -44.13
N GLU A 187 37.60 39.35 -44.64
CA GLU A 187 36.32 38.85 -44.15
C GLU A 187 36.16 37.34 -44.39
N ARG A 188 36.64 36.81 -45.52
CA ARG A 188 36.68 35.35 -45.75
C ARG A 188 37.54 34.64 -44.73
N ARG A 189 38.71 35.19 -44.37
CA ARG A 189 39.59 34.61 -43.33
C ARG A 189 38.94 34.66 -41.95
N LYS A 190 38.28 35.77 -41.59
CA LYS A 190 37.53 35.88 -40.33
C LYS A 190 36.41 34.85 -40.25
N ARG A 191 35.60 34.70 -41.29
CA ARG A 191 34.53 33.69 -41.35
C ARG A 191 35.08 32.27 -41.24
N GLN A 192 36.19 31.97 -41.91
CA GLN A 192 36.83 30.67 -41.80
C GLN A 192 37.33 30.39 -40.37
N ALA A 193 37.90 31.39 -39.69
CA ALA A 193 38.32 31.26 -38.30
C ALA A 193 37.11 31.03 -37.37
N GLU A 194 36.02 31.80 -37.53
CA GLU A 194 34.79 31.62 -36.75
C GLU A 194 34.15 30.24 -36.99
N ASP A 195 34.14 29.74 -38.22
CA ASP A 195 33.61 28.42 -38.54
C ASP A 195 34.47 27.30 -37.94
N GLN A 196 35.80 27.46 -37.91
CA GLN A 196 36.71 26.55 -37.22
C GLN A 196 36.44 26.53 -35.71
N GLU A 197 36.30 27.69 -35.07
CA GLU A 197 35.97 27.80 -33.63
C GLU A 197 34.62 27.16 -33.32
N ARG A 198 33.59 27.41 -34.14
CA ARG A 198 32.27 26.78 -33.98
C ARG A 198 32.33 25.27 -34.14
N SER A 199 33.13 24.77 -35.09
CA SER A 199 33.30 23.32 -35.28
C SER A 199 34.00 22.67 -34.08
N ALA A 200 35.04 23.32 -33.54
CA ALA A 200 35.76 22.86 -32.35
C ALA A 200 34.87 22.87 -31.10
N ALA A 201 34.08 23.93 -30.91
CA ALA A 201 33.13 24.01 -29.80
C ALA A 201 32.03 22.93 -29.87
N ARG A 202 31.54 22.62 -31.08
CA ARG A 202 30.58 21.51 -31.28
C ARG A 202 31.20 20.16 -30.94
N ALA A 203 32.41 19.90 -31.42
CA ALA A 203 33.12 18.66 -31.11
C ALA A 203 33.37 18.48 -29.60
N ALA A 204 33.76 19.56 -28.91
CA ALA A 204 33.93 19.55 -27.45
C ALA A 204 32.61 19.25 -26.71
N ALA A 205 31.51 19.90 -27.12
CA ALA A 205 30.19 19.67 -26.53
C ALA A 205 29.68 18.23 -26.76
N GLU A 206 29.96 17.65 -27.92
CA GLU A 206 29.62 16.24 -28.21
C GLU A 206 30.44 15.28 -27.34
N ALA A 207 31.74 15.53 -27.16
CA ALA A 207 32.59 14.73 -26.28
C ALA A 207 32.14 14.78 -24.81
N GLU A 208 31.75 15.95 -24.30
CA GLU A 208 31.21 16.07 -22.95
C GLU A 208 29.86 15.35 -22.79
N ARG A 209 28.99 15.41 -23.82
CA ARG A 209 27.73 14.65 -23.82
C ARG A 209 27.99 13.15 -23.74
N GLN A 210 28.96 12.63 -24.48
CA GLN A 210 29.34 11.22 -24.43
C GLN A 210 29.81 10.82 -23.02
N ARG A 211 30.72 11.60 -22.41
CA ARG A 211 31.17 11.36 -21.03
C ARG A 211 30.02 11.39 -20.03
N ALA A 212 29.10 12.34 -20.15
CA ALA A 212 27.93 12.42 -19.29
C ALA A 212 27.00 11.20 -19.47
N THR A 213 26.85 10.68 -20.68
CA THR A 213 26.08 9.45 -20.91
C THR A 213 26.75 8.22 -20.33
N GLU A 214 28.07 8.10 -20.44
CA GLU A 214 28.85 7.01 -19.85
C GLU A 214 28.74 7.03 -18.32
N LEU A 215 28.94 8.19 -17.69
CA LEU A 215 28.77 8.36 -16.24
C LEU A 215 27.34 8.06 -15.79
N LYS A 216 26.33 8.46 -16.56
CA LYS A 216 24.93 8.13 -16.27
C LYS A 216 24.66 6.63 -16.35
N GLN A 217 25.27 5.92 -17.30
CA GLN A 217 25.17 4.47 -17.41
C GLN A 217 25.88 3.78 -16.24
N GLN A 218 27.07 4.25 -15.85
CA GLN A 218 27.80 3.74 -14.68
C GLN A 218 27.00 3.96 -13.39
N LEU A 219 26.40 5.13 -13.21
CA LEU A 219 25.54 5.42 -12.05
C LEU A 219 24.27 4.55 -12.03
N ALA A 220 23.67 4.31 -13.20
CA ALA A 220 22.50 3.42 -13.30
C ALA A 220 22.87 1.97 -12.94
N ALA A 221 24.06 1.51 -13.32
CA ALA A 221 24.58 0.20 -12.95
C ALA A 221 24.96 0.11 -11.45
N SER A 222 25.35 1.21 -10.81
CA SER A 222 25.62 1.24 -9.37
C SER A 222 24.35 1.40 -8.51
N ASN A 223 23.28 1.99 -9.07
CA ASN A 223 22.00 2.23 -8.37
C ASN A 223 21.01 1.07 -8.48
N SER A 224 21.26 0.05 -9.31
CA SER A 224 20.57 -1.23 -9.13
C SER A 224 21.14 -1.85 -7.85
N ALA A 225 20.34 -1.89 -6.79
CA ALA A 225 20.63 -2.67 -5.58
C ALA A 225 21.28 -3.97 -6.02
N SER A 226 22.52 -4.20 -5.61
CA SER A 226 23.30 -5.35 -6.07
C SER A 226 22.42 -6.58 -5.88
N ASP A 227 22.39 -7.54 -6.80
CA ASP A 227 21.62 -8.77 -6.62
C ASP A 227 21.86 -9.42 -5.25
N ARG A 228 23.05 -9.15 -4.67
CA ARG A 228 23.43 -9.45 -3.29
C ARG A 228 22.55 -8.77 -2.23
N GLU A 229 22.22 -7.49 -2.33
CA GLU A 229 21.35 -6.77 -1.39
C GLU A 229 19.93 -7.31 -1.44
N ASN A 230 19.39 -7.54 -2.64
CA ASN A 230 18.07 -8.16 -2.81
C ASN A 230 18.03 -9.58 -2.22
N ALA A 231 19.10 -10.37 -2.42
CA ALA A 231 19.25 -11.69 -1.82
C ALA A 231 19.30 -11.62 -0.28
N LEU A 232 20.10 -10.70 0.29
CA LEU A 232 20.18 -10.48 1.73
C LEU A 232 18.84 -10.04 2.33
N GLU A 233 18.07 -9.19 1.64
CA GLU A 233 16.73 -8.81 2.08
C GLU A 233 15.74 -9.97 2.07
N ALA A 234 15.84 -10.87 1.09
CA ALA A 234 15.02 -12.07 1.03
C ALA A 234 15.37 -13.03 2.18
N GLU A 235 16.66 -13.27 2.42
CA GLU A 235 17.15 -14.08 3.55
C GLU A 235 16.73 -13.48 4.90
N MET A 236 16.81 -12.16 5.06
CA MET A 236 16.35 -11.47 6.27
C MET A 236 14.85 -11.66 6.51
N ARG A 237 14.02 -11.63 5.46
CA ARG A 237 12.58 -11.89 5.57
C ARG A 237 12.30 -13.32 6.00
N GLU A 238 13.01 -14.29 5.42
CA GLU A 238 12.88 -15.69 5.79
C GLU A 238 13.30 -15.94 7.25
N LEU A 239 14.45 -15.41 7.67
CA LEU A 239 14.93 -15.52 9.05
C LEU A 239 13.97 -14.90 10.05
N ARG A 240 13.36 -13.74 9.75
CA ARG A 240 12.33 -13.13 10.61
C ARG A 240 11.11 -14.04 10.77
N GLN A 241 10.65 -14.66 9.69
CA GLN A 241 9.54 -15.61 9.74
C GLN A 241 9.90 -16.86 10.57
N GLN A 242 11.11 -17.38 10.39
CA GLN A 242 11.60 -18.51 11.18
C GLN A 242 11.69 -18.18 12.67
N VAL A 243 12.23 -17.01 13.04
CA VAL A 243 12.28 -16.54 14.44
C VAL A 243 10.88 -16.43 15.03
N HIS A 244 9.91 -15.91 14.28
CA HIS A 244 8.53 -15.83 14.76
C HIS A 244 7.91 -17.20 15.03
N ILE A 245 8.06 -18.14 14.10
CA ILE A 245 7.56 -19.53 14.27
C ILE A 245 8.25 -20.22 15.45
N LEU A 246 9.56 -20.05 15.58
CA LEU A 246 10.31 -20.61 16.71
C LEU A 246 9.87 -20.00 18.03
N GLY A 247 9.59 -18.69 18.07
CA GLY A 247 9.03 -18.03 19.25
C GLY A 247 7.69 -18.62 19.68
N GLN A 248 6.78 -18.84 18.73
CA GLN A 248 5.50 -19.52 19.02
C GLN A 248 5.70 -20.95 19.55
N LYS A 249 6.62 -21.71 18.96
CA LYS A 249 6.93 -23.07 19.42
C LYS A 249 7.52 -23.08 20.83
N VAL A 250 8.42 -22.15 21.15
CA VAL A 250 8.98 -22.03 22.51
C VAL A 250 7.87 -21.71 23.50
N GLN A 251 6.98 -20.78 23.18
CA GLN A 251 5.85 -20.46 24.04
C GLN A 251 4.97 -21.68 24.31
N TRP A 252 4.63 -22.47 23.29
CA TRP A 252 3.86 -23.71 23.47
C TRP A 252 4.59 -24.73 24.33
N LEU A 253 5.90 -24.92 24.13
CA LEU A 253 6.71 -25.83 24.94
C LEU A 253 6.84 -25.36 26.40
N GLU A 254 6.89 -24.06 26.65
CA GLU A 254 6.88 -23.50 28.00
C GLU A 254 5.55 -23.75 28.71
N GLU A 255 4.43 -23.51 28.03
CA GLU A 255 3.09 -23.85 28.54
C GLU A 255 2.98 -25.34 28.85
N GLU A 256 3.41 -26.23 27.93
CA GLU A 256 3.40 -27.67 28.15
C GLU A 256 4.31 -28.11 29.30
N ARG A 257 5.51 -27.53 29.42
CA ARG A 257 6.44 -27.80 30.52
C ARG A 257 5.80 -27.45 31.86
N ASP A 258 5.18 -26.28 31.95
CA ASP A 258 4.59 -25.80 33.20
C ASP A 258 3.35 -26.64 33.57
N ASP A 259 2.55 -27.03 32.59
CA ASP A 259 1.45 -27.99 32.77
C ASP A 259 1.94 -29.38 33.23
N LEU A 260 3.05 -29.88 32.69
CA LEU A 260 3.65 -31.16 33.10
C LEU A 260 4.23 -31.09 34.52
N ARG A 261 4.87 -29.97 34.87
CA ARG A 261 5.33 -29.73 36.25
C ARG A 261 4.17 -29.73 37.23
N GLY A 262 3.05 -29.10 36.87
CA GLY A 262 1.82 -29.13 37.64
C GLY A 262 1.30 -30.56 37.84
N VAL A 263 1.24 -31.35 36.76
CA VAL A 263 0.82 -32.76 36.81
C VAL A 263 1.71 -33.61 37.72
N LEU A 264 3.03 -33.42 37.68
CA LEU A 264 3.95 -34.18 38.52
C LEU A 264 3.83 -33.82 40.00
N ALA A 265 3.77 -32.52 40.33
CA ALA A 265 3.58 -32.06 41.70
C ALA A 265 2.26 -32.57 42.29
N ASP A 266 1.22 -32.63 41.45
CA ASP A 266 -0.09 -33.16 41.83
C ASP A 266 -0.04 -34.67 42.02
N HIS A 267 0.55 -35.44 41.09
CA HIS A 267 0.67 -36.91 41.18
C HIS A 267 1.19 -37.35 42.55
N ASP A 268 2.28 -36.75 43.03
CA ASP A 268 2.88 -37.05 44.34
C ASP A 268 1.89 -36.78 45.49
N ARG A 269 1.14 -35.67 45.43
CA ARG A 269 0.12 -35.32 46.43
C ARG A 269 -1.07 -36.29 46.43
N PHE A 270 -1.42 -36.87 45.27
CA PHE A 270 -2.55 -37.80 45.16
C PHE A 270 -2.23 -39.22 45.60
N ASP A 271 -1.00 -39.67 45.40
CA ASP A 271 -0.55 -40.94 45.98
C ASP A 271 -0.53 -40.89 47.52
N GLU A 272 -0.40 -39.70 48.10
CA GLU A 272 -0.41 -39.46 49.55
C GLU A 272 -1.81 -39.22 50.15
N LEU A 273 -2.85 -39.04 49.33
CA LEU A 273 -4.21 -38.79 49.83
C LEU A 273 -4.78 -40.06 50.47
N PRO A 274 -5.31 -39.99 51.70
CA PRO A 274 -5.87 -41.16 52.38
C PRO A 274 -7.09 -41.71 51.65
N ASP A 275 -7.31 -43.01 51.81
CA ASP A 275 -8.53 -43.67 51.38
C ASP A 275 -9.71 -43.16 52.21
N GLU A 276 -10.55 -42.34 51.59
CA GLU A 276 -11.77 -41.80 52.19
C GLU A 276 -12.92 -42.77 51.92
N GLU A 277 -13.43 -43.43 52.97
CA GLU A 277 -14.66 -44.21 52.89
C GLU A 277 -15.87 -43.27 53.04
N ILE A 278 -16.56 -43.03 51.93
CA ILE A 278 -17.75 -42.18 51.91
C ILE A 278 -18.99 -43.03 52.20
N PRO A 279 -19.75 -42.75 53.27
CA PRO A 279 -20.99 -43.44 53.55
C PRO A 279 -22.01 -43.34 52.41
N SER A 280 -22.96 -44.26 52.37
CA SER A 280 -24.15 -44.18 51.51
C SER A 280 -24.90 -42.86 51.75
N PHE A 281 -25.26 -42.17 50.67
CA PHE A 281 -26.13 -40.98 50.69
C PHE A 281 -27.61 -41.38 50.79
N ARG A 282 -27.98 -42.61 50.40
CA ARG A 282 -29.37 -43.08 50.47
C ARG A 282 -29.88 -43.22 51.91
N ASP A 283 -28.97 -43.53 52.83
CA ASP A 283 -29.32 -43.84 54.23
C ASP A 283 -29.01 -42.67 55.20
N ARG A 284 -28.52 -41.54 54.67
CA ARG A 284 -28.11 -40.39 55.45
C ARG A 284 -29.11 -39.24 55.29
N PRO A 285 -29.48 -38.53 56.37
CA PRO A 285 -30.23 -37.29 56.23
C PRO A 285 -29.39 -36.23 55.50
N LEU A 286 -29.98 -35.64 54.46
CA LEU A 286 -29.43 -34.49 53.76
C LEU A 286 -29.26 -33.31 54.73
N THR A 287 -28.26 -32.48 54.47
CA THR A 287 -28.11 -31.19 55.16
C THR A 287 -29.27 -30.26 54.79
N GLN A 288 -29.50 -29.19 55.59
CA GLN A 288 -30.57 -28.22 55.30
C GLN A 288 -30.45 -27.65 53.89
N LEU A 289 -29.23 -27.25 53.51
CA LEU A 289 -28.93 -26.73 52.18
C LEU A 289 -29.22 -27.74 51.06
N GLU A 290 -28.83 -29.01 51.24
CA GLU A 290 -29.13 -30.06 50.26
C GLU A 290 -30.63 -30.32 50.15
N THR A 291 -31.35 -30.25 51.27
CA THR A 291 -32.81 -30.42 51.30
C THR A 291 -33.51 -29.30 50.53
N GLU A 292 -33.08 -28.05 50.73
CA GLU A 292 -33.60 -26.89 49.99
C GLU A 292 -33.34 -27.01 48.49
N LEU A 293 -32.12 -27.40 48.10
CA LEU A 293 -31.76 -27.60 46.69
C LEU A 293 -32.52 -28.75 46.04
N ALA A 294 -32.63 -29.89 46.72
CA ALA A 294 -33.40 -31.03 46.22
C ALA A 294 -34.88 -30.68 46.03
N ALA A 295 -35.46 -29.92 46.97
CA ALA A 295 -36.83 -29.43 46.84
C ALA A 295 -37.02 -28.52 45.63
N ALA A 296 -36.11 -27.57 45.39
CA ALA A 296 -36.15 -26.69 44.24
C ALA A 296 -35.98 -27.44 42.90
N LEU A 297 -35.12 -28.47 42.87
CA LEU A 297 -34.94 -29.33 41.70
C LEU A 297 -36.19 -30.17 41.39
N GLU A 298 -36.83 -30.74 42.42
CA GLU A 298 -38.08 -31.48 42.26
C GLU A 298 -39.25 -30.56 41.86
N GLU A 299 -39.33 -29.33 42.38
CA GLU A 299 -40.32 -28.34 41.94
C GLU A 299 -40.17 -28.01 40.45
N ARG A 300 -38.92 -27.75 40.00
CA ARG A 300 -38.61 -27.51 38.59
C ARG A 300 -39.02 -28.69 37.70
N LYS A 301 -38.70 -29.91 38.14
CA LYS A 301 -39.05 -31.14 37.42
C LYS A 301 -40.57 -31.34 37.37
N ALA A 302 -41.29 -31.04 38.45
CA ALA A 302 -42.75 -31.05 38.49
C ALA A 302 -43.37 -29.99 37.56
N ALA A 303 -42.70 -28.84 37.37
CA ALA A 303 -43.06 -27.82 36.39
C ALA A 303 -42.73 -28.21 34.94
N GLY A 304 -42.18 -29.42 34.69
CA GLY A 304 -41.85 -29.92 33.37
C GLY A 304 -40.45 -29.57 32.87
N GLY A 305 -39.61 -28.99 33.72
CA GLY A 305 -38.20 -28.73 33.41
C GLY A 305 -37.39 -30.02 33.31
N PRO A 306 -36.43 -30.15 32.37
CA PRO A 306 -35.52 -31.28 32.34
C PRO A 306 -34.58 -31.27 33.55
N ALA A 307 -34.15 -32.44 33.99
CA ALA A 307 -33.12 -32.57 35.02
C ALA A 307 -31.80 -31.97 34.52
N PHE A 308 -31.14 -31.17 35.38
CA PHE A 308 -29.84 -30.60 35.03
C PHE A 308 -28.78 -31.67 34.83
N ARG A 309 -27.92 -31.46 33.85
CA ARG A 309 -26.81 -32.35 33.48
C ARG A 309 -25.50 -31.66 33.78
N VAL A 310 -24.81 -32.12 34.82
CA VAL A 310 -23.51 -31.58 35.25
C VAL A 310 -22.40 -32.52 34.78
N LEU A 311 -21.39 -31.96 34.11
CA LEU A 311 -20.18 -32.68 33.73
C LEU A 311 -19.07 -32.36 34.72
N VAL A 312 -18.52 -33.39 35.38
CA VAL A 312 -17.29 -33.31 36.16
C VAL A 312 -16.15 -33.77 35.26
N VAL A 313 -15.15 -32.92 35.03
CA VAL A 313 -13.96 -33.25 34.23
C VAL A 313 -12.72 -33.15 35.07
N GLY A 314 -11.85 -34.15 34.96
CA GLY A 314 -10.55 -34.16 35.61
C GLY A 314 -10.39 -35.32 36.57
N GLY A 315 -9.29 -35.24 37.30
CA GLY A 315 -8.88 -36.23 38.27
C GLY A 315 -8.20 -37.46 37.69
N GLY A 316 -7.30 -38.03 38.50
CA GLY A 316 -6.65 -39.30 38.22
C GLY A 316 -7.49 -40.50 38.68
N GLN A 317 -6.97 -41.70 38.44
CA GLN A 317 -7.59 -42.96 38.86
C GLN A 317 -7.96 -43.00 40.36
N PRO A 318 -7.15 -42.45 41.31
CA PRO A 318 -7.52 -42.44 42.73
C PRO A 318 -8.79 -41.65 43.03
N GLN A 319 -9.08 -40.58 42.29
CA GLN A 319 -10.26 -39.74 42.52
C GLN A 319 -11.51 -40.34 41.86
N HIS A 320 -11.31 -41.00 40.72
CA HIS A 320 -12.36 -41.67 39.97
C HIS A 320 -13.05 -42.79 40.76
N ARG A 321 -12.44 -43.28 41.85
CA ARG A 321 -13.06 -44.24 42.78
C ARG A 321 -14.40 -43.74 43.37
N HIS A 322 -14.61 -42.43 43.43
CA HIS A 322 -15.84 -41.83 43.94
C HIS A 322 -16.89 -41.56 42.84
N GLN A 323 -16.69 -42.06 41.62
CA GLN A 323 -17.68 -41.93 40.55
C GLN A 323 -19.04 -42.50 40.97
N ASP A 324 -19.06 -43.70 41.57
CA ASP A 324 -20.32 -44.32 42.02
C ASP A 324 -21.03 -43.46 43.08
N LYS A 325 -20.24 -42.79 43.93
CA LYS A 325 -20.74 -41.87 44.95
C LYS A 325 -21.27 -40.57 44.36
N LEU A 326 -20.66 -40.08 43.28
CA LEU A 326 -21.18 -38.95 42.51
C LEU A 326 -22.54 -39.28 41.90
N VAL A 327 -22.67 -40.46 41.30
CA VAL A 327 -23.94 -40.92 40.70
C VAL A 327 -25.01 -41.08 41.78
N GLU A 328 -24.66 -41.74 42.90
CA GLU A 328 -25.56 -41.90 44.05
C GLU A 328 -26.04 -40.54 44.59
N TYR A 329 -25.13 -39.59 44.77
CA TYR A 329 -25.46 -38.24 45.22
C TYR A 329 -26.36 -37.50 44.22
N ALA A 330 -26.09 -37.62 42.92
CA ALA A 330 -26.91 -36.99 41.88
C ALA A 330 -28.34 -37.55 41.84
N GLU A 331 -28.48 -38.87 42.01
CA GLU A 331 -29.79 -39.53 42.14
C GLU A 331 -30.58 -39.00 43.34
N VAL A 332 -29.94 -38.90 44.51
CA VAL A 332 -30.59 -38.43 45.75
C VAL A 332 -31.02 -36.96 45.63
N MET A 333 -30.22 -36.13 44.96
CA MET A 333 -30.49 -34.70 44.80
C MET A 333 -31.43 -34.38 43.62
N GLY A 334 -31.65 -35.31 42.68
CA GLY A 334 -32.54 -35.12 41.53
C GLY A 334 -31.90 -34.48 40.28
N PHE A 335 -30.59 -34.64 40.07
CA PHE A 335 -29.89 -34.18 38.86
C PHE A 335 -29.08 -35.32 38.20
N GLN A 336 -28.52 -35.07 37.02
CA GLN A 336 -27.64 -36.01 36.33
C GLN A 336 -26.18 -35.54 36.41
N ALA A 337 -25.29 -36.43 36.83
CA ALA A 337 -23.86 -36.16 36.88
C ALA A 337 -23.09 -37.16 36.03
N HIS A 338 -22.08 -36.68 35.31
CA HIS A 338 -21.14 -37.54 34.60
C HIS A 338 -19.72 -37.15 34.98
N TRP A 339 -18.89 -38.14 35.33
CA TRP A 339 -17.46 -37.92 35.56
C TRP A 339 -16.69 -38.38 34.32
N ARG A 340 -15.94 -37.46 33.70
CA ARG A 340 -15.00 -37.76 32.63
C ARG A 340 -13.57 -37.56 33.12
N MET A 341 -12.83 -38.66 33.24
CA MET A 341 -11.41 -38.61 33.54
C MET A 341 -10.68 -37.80 32.44
N ALA A 342 -9.74 -36.94 32.83
CA ALA A 342 -8.95 -36.18 31.87
C ALA A 342 -7.70 -36.96 31.48
N GLU A 343 -7.53 -37.24 30.19
CA GLU A 343 -6.28 -37.80 29.66
C GLU A 343 -5.22 -36.70 29.53
N TYR A 344 -4.25 -36.71 30.46
CA TYR A 344 -3.16 -35.72 30.51
C TYR A 344 -2.29 -35.69 29.25
N GLN A 345 -2.24 -36.78 28.49
CA GLN A 345 -1.37 -36.88 27.31
C GLN A 345 -1.98 -36.25 26.05
N ALA A 346 -3.29 -35.98 26.02
CA ALA A 346 -3.99 -35.52 24.80
C ALA A 346 -5.12 -34.50 25.07
N TRP A 347 -4.92 -33.58 26.01
CA TRP A 347 -5.94 -32.61 26.44
C TRP A 347 -6.55 -31.77 25.31
N HIS A 348 -5.77 -31.44 24.27
CA HIS A 348 -6.28 -30.71 23.09
C HIS A 348 -7.43 -31.45 22.39
N ARG A 349 -7.34 -32.79 22.25
CA ARG A 349 -8.41 -33.61 21.66
C ARG A 349 -9.63 -33.65 22.57
N ALA A 350 -9.41 -33.63 23.88
CA ALA A 350 -10.49 -33.61 24.88
C ALA A 350 -11.26 -32.29 24.88
N LEU A 351 -10.66 -31.16 24.47
CA LEU A 351 -11.32 -29.86 24.37
C LEU A 351 -12.33 -29.80 23.21
N ASP A 352 -12.02 -30.39 22.05
CA ASP A 352 -12.97 -30.44 20.93
C ASP A 352 -14.21 -31.29 21.26
N GLY A 353 -14.01 -32.36 22.04
CA GLY A 353 -15.11 -33.15 22.62
C GLY A 353 -15.88 -32.34 23.67
N LEU A 354 -15.17 -31.70 24.61
CA LEU A 354 -15.77 -30.85 25.64
C LEU A 354 -16.63 -29.74 25.06
N ARG A 355 -16.17 -29.08 23.98
CA ARG A 355 -16.94 -28.03 23.32
C ARG A 355 -18.29 -28.51 22.83
N ARG A 356 -18.31 -29.66 22.13
CA ARG A 356 -19.56 -30.27 21.64
C ARG A 356 -20.46 -30.72 22.80
N ASP A 357 -19.86 -31.37 23.80
CA ASP A 357 -20.57 -31.82 24.99
C ASP A 357 -21.21 -30.64 25.76
N MET A 358 -20.49 -29.54 25.95
CA MET A 358 -20.99 -28.34 26.62
C MET A 358 -21.98 -27.55 25.78
N GLN A 359 -21.99 -27.69 24.45
CA GLN A 359 -23.01 -27.06 23.62
C GLN A 359 -24.34 -27.80 23.75
N ASP A 360 -24.34 -29.13 23.62
CA ASP A 360 -25.57 -29.89 23.39
C ASP A 360 -26.04 -30.74 24.59
N ARG A 361 -25.11 -31.17 25.45
CA ARG A 361 -25.34 -32.29 26.38
C ARG A 361 -25.29 -31.94 27.85
N PHE A 362 -24.59 -30.88 28.23
CA PHE A 362 -24.42 -30.52 29.64
C PHE A 362 -24.77 -29.05 29.88
N ASP A 363 -25.29 -28.79 31.07
CA ASP A 363 -25.79 -27.49 31.49
C ASP A 363 -24.75 -26.76 32.34
N ALA A 364 -23.84 -27.50 32.99
CA ALA A 364 -22.71 -26.95 33.74
C ALA A 364 -21.47 -27.86 33.72
N LEU A 365 -20.33 -27.25 34.03
CA LEU A 365 -19.02 -27.89 34.10
C LEU A 365 -18.39 -27.71 35.48
N ILE A 366 -17.94 -28.80 36.08
CA ILE A 366 -17.04 -28.79 37.23
C ILE A 366 -15.69 -29.32 36.76
N ILE A 367 -14.67 -28.49 36.90
CA ILE A 367 -13.29 -28.86 36.61
C ILE A 367 -12.68 -29.26 37.94
N LEU A 368 -12.36 -30.53 38.11
CA LEU A 368 -11.52 -30.96 39.22
C LEU A 368 -10.14 -30.37 39.00
N HIS A 369 -9.78 -29.42 39.85
CA HIS A 369 -8.56 -28.68 39.75
C HIS A 369 -7.37 -29.62 39.94
N TRP A 370 -6.72 -29.88 38.82
CA TRP A 370 -5.31 -30.22 38.74
C TRP A 370 -4.59 -29.04 38.08
N ASN A 371 -3.33 -28.83 38.42
CA ASN A 371 -2.44 -27.74 38.02
C ASN A 371 -2.13 -27.70 36.51
N ARG A 372 -3.13 -27.82 35.63
CA ARG A 372 -3.07 -27.44 34.23
C ARG A 372 -3.86 -26.17 34.01
N THR A 373 -3.13 -25.07 34.06
CA THR A 373 -3.65 -23.73 33.86
C THR A 373 -4.24 -23.56 32.45
N THR A 374 -3.67 -24.22 31.45
CA THR A 374 -4.11 -24.13 30.06
C THR A 374 -5.46 -24.80 29.80
N PHE A 375 -5.66 -26.05 30.26
CA PHE A 375 -6.92 -26.77 30.11
C PHE A 375 -8.05 -26.05 30.85
N THR A 376 -7.81 -25.68 32.11
CA THR A 376 -8.81 -24.99 32.94
C THR A 376 -9.23 -23.66 32.30
N ARG A 377 -8.26 -22.87 31.83
CA ARG A 377 -8.51 -21.63 31.08
C ARG A 377 -9.35 -21.87 29.83
N LYS A 378 -8.95 -22.84 29.00
CA LYS A 378 -9.65 -23.16 27.73
C LYS A 378 -11.05 -23.74 27.96
N ALA A 379 -11.25 -24.52 29.01
CA ALA A 379 -12.54 -25.07 29.37
C ALA A 379 -13.53 -23.97 29.83
N ARG A 380 -13.05 -22.97 30.58
CA ARG A 380 -13.85 -21.77 30.91
C ARG A 380 -14.22 -20.98 29.66
N GLU A 381 -13.25 -20.71 28.78
CA GLU A 381 -13.51 -20.03 27.50
C GLU A 381 -14.62 -20.73 26.69
N ILE A 382 -14.66 -22.06 26.70
CA ILE A 382 -15.71 -22.85 26.05
C ILE A 382 -17.09 -22.59 26.69
N CYS A 383 -17.18 -22.63 28.02
CA CYS A 383 -18.44 -22.42 28.74
C CYS A 383 -18.98 -20.99 28.57
N ASP A 384 -18.07 -20.00 28.50
CA ASP A 384 -18.41 -18.60 28.27
C ASP A 384 -18.94 -18.37 26.84
N SER A 385 -18.32 -19.01 25.84
CA SER A 385 -18.65 -18.82 24.42
C SER A 385 -20.03 -19.34 24.00
N GLY A 386 -20.67 -20.19 24.82
CA GLY A 386 -21.90 -20.92 24.49
C GLY A 386 -23.14 -20.53 25.29
N GLY A 387 -23.18 -19.32 25.86
CA GLY A 387 -24.29 -18.85 26.70
C GLY A 387 -23.96 -18.76 28.19
N ALA A 388 -22.68 -18.60 28.54
CA ALA A 388 -22.19 -18.43 29.91
C ALA A 388 -22.71 -19.51 30.88
N LYS A 389 -22.47 -20.77 30.52
CA LYS A 389 -22.83 -21.91 31.39
C LYS A 389 -21.97 -21.90 32.66
N PRO A 390 -22.52 -22.22 33.84
CA PRO A 390 -21.75 -22.33 35.08
C PRO A 390 -20.52 -23.22 34.92
N CYS A 391 -19.36 -22.70 35.32
CA CYS A 391 -18.08 -23.39 35.22
C CYS A 391 -17.26 -23.18 36.50
N LEU A 392 -17.26 -24.16 37.40
CA LEU A 392 -16.55 -24.10 38.68
C LEU A 392 -15.27 -24.92 38.66
N THR A 393 -14.29 -24.48 39.46
CA THR A 393 -13.03 -25.18 39.66
C THR A 393 -13.00 -25.73 41.09
N CYS A 394 -12.96 -27.04 41.23
CA CYS A 394 -13.00 -27.74 42.52
C CYS A 394 -11.58 -28.17 42.93
N HIS A 395 -11.04 -27.60 44.00
CA HIS A 395 -9.78 -28.07 44.60
C HIS A 395 -10.04 -29.36 45.37
N TYR A 396 -9.80 -30.49 44.70
CA TYR A 396 -10.21 -31.79 45.19
C TYR A 396 -9.27 -32.32 46.30
N GLU A 397 -9.74 -32.29 47.55
CA GLU A 397 -9.06 -32.89 48.71
C GLU A 397 -9.86 -34.06 49.31
N GLY A 398 -11.05 -34.30 48.77
CA GLY A 398 -12.01 -35.30 49.24
C GLY A 398 -13.36 -35.08 48.55
N PHE A 399 -14.27 -36.02 48.71
CA PHE A 399 -15.58 -35.92 48.05
C PHE A 399 -16.42 -34.78 48.62
N THR A 400 -16.15 -34.36 49.86
CA THR A 400 -16.78 -33.21 50.49
C THR A 400 -16.60 -31.92 49.67
N ASN A 401 -15.41 -31.66 49.13
CA ASN A 401 -15.15 -30.48 48.29
C ASN A 401 -15.92 -30.54 46.98
N LEU A 402 -15.97 -31.71 46.34
CA LEU A 402 -16.76 -31.91 45.12
C LEU A 402 -18.24 -31.68 45.39
N ARG A 403 -18.74 -32.17 46.52
CA ARG A 403 -20.13 -31.98 46.97
C ARG A 403 -20.47 -30.50 47.16
N GLU A 404 -19.60 -29.74 47.80
CA GLU A 404 -19.77 -28.28 47.97
C GLU A 404 -19.78 -27.56 46.62
N SER A 405 -18.85 -27.88 45.72
CA SER A 405 -18.81 -27.31 44.37
C SER A 405 -20.07 -27.68 43.56
N LEU A 406 -20.60 -28.89 43.71
CA LEU A 406 -21.86 -29.30 43.08
C LEU A 406 -23.05 -28.48 43.61
N GLN A 407 -23.13 -28.26 44.92
CA GLN A 407 -24.20 -27.46 45.51
C GLN A 407 -24.17 -26.01 45.01
N GLU A 408 -22.98 -25.41 44.93
CA GLU A 408 -22.80 -24.08 44.36
C GLU A 408 -23.19 -24.03 42.87
N CYS A 409 -22.74 -25.02 42.09
CA CYS A 409 -23.10 -25.15 40.68
C CYS A 409 -24.62 -25.26 40.45
N LEU A 410 -25.31 -26.07 41.27
CA LEU A 410 -26.76 -26.23 41.20
C LEU A 410 -27.50 -24.94 41.56
N ARG A 411 -27.01 -24.15 42.55
CA ARG A 411 -27.57 -22.83 42.85
C ARG A 411 -27.46 -21.89 41.65
N GLU A 412 -26.32 -21.84 40.99
CA GLU A 412 -26.14 -20.99 39.81
C GLU A 412 -27.06 -21.41 38.65
N LEU A 413 -27.23 -22.71 38.44
CA LEU A 413 -28.15 -23.25 37.43
C LEU A 413 -29.61 -22.90 37.71
N LEU A 414 -30.06 -23.05 38.97
CA LEU A 414 -31.41 -22.69 39.40
C LEU A 414 -31.65 -21.18 39.21
N ALA A 415 -30.73 -20.34 39.69
CA ALA A 415 -30.81 -18.88 39.52
C ALA A 415 -30.71 -18.43 38.04
N GLY A 416 -30.02 -19.20 37.19
CA GLY A 416 -29.97 -18.97 35.76
C GLY A 416 -31.29 -19.32 35.07
N ALA A 417 -31.93 -20.41 35.48
CA ALA A 417 -33.20 -20.84 34.91
C ALA A 417 -34.36 -19.90 35.26
N GLU A 418 -34.42 -19.39 36.49
CA GLU A 418 -35.41 -18.37 36.90
C GLU A 418 -35.31 -17.09 36.06
N ARG A 419 -34.09 -16.69 35.68
CA ARG A 419 -33.85 -15.51 34.83
C ARG A 419 -34.27 -15.75 33.37
N GLY A 420 -34.13 -16.98 32.88
CA GLY A 420 -34.55 -17.36 31.53
C GLY A 420 -36.06 -17.51 31.37
N GLU A 421 -36.79 -17.85 32.43
CA GLU A 421 -38.26 -17.99 32.43
C GLU A 421 -39.00 -16.65 32.56
N GLN A 422 -38.30 -15.56 32.91
CA GLN A 422 -38.86 -14.19 33.00
C GLN A 422 -38.67 -13.34 31.74
N SER A 423 -37.95 -13.84 30.72
CA SER A 423 -37.70 -13.17 29.44
C SER A 423 -38.43 -13.86 28.30
#